data_AF-A0A255EIT2-F1
#
_entry.id   AF-A0A255EIT2-F1
#
_cell.length_a   1.000
_cell.length_b   1.000
_cell.length_c   1.000
_cell.angle_alpha   90.00
_cell.angle_beta   90.00
_cell.angle_gamma   90.00
#
_symmetry.space_group_name_H-M   'P 1'
#
loop_
_entity.id
_entity.type
_entity.pdbx_description
1 polymer ?
#
loop_
_entity_poly.entity_id
_entity_poly.type
_entity_poly.pdbx_seq_one_letter_code
_entity_poly.pdbx_strand_id
1 'polypeptide(L)'
;MQWDDPPDADTLRRGVSLAADDALMAHGLRRLEINLRTDDRIGRRAVHAAGFRLEGIKRRYVRIDGEEVDVALYARLAEDIVYGERGFTSVMDSVLPTKRLIAHALLRDESGRLLYLSTNYKNDWELPGGVAERGESPRTAAEREVAEELGIEVPLSRVLVVDWLPPYQGWSDAIEFIFDGGVLTPAQVESIRLQQSEITDLHWTDVEEASGHLQPAIAERLRIAVAAIDGSDPVPTEAGRPLA
;
A
#
# COMPACT_ATOMS: atom_id res chain seq x y z
N MET A 1 -24.66 -33.84 25.75
CA MET A 1 -23.52 -33.02 25.30
C MET A 1 -23.67 -31.68 26.00
N GLN A 2 -22.92 -31.45 27.09
CA GLN A 2 -22.92 -30.15 27.77
C GLN A 2 -22.24 -29.13 26.84
N TRP A 3 -22.87 -27.97 26.70
CA TRP A 3 -22.53 -26.89 25.77
C TRP A 3 -21.66 -25.81 26.44
N ASP A 4 -20.98 -26.17 27.54
CA ASP A 4 -20.41 -25.19 28.46
C ASP A 4 -18.97 -24.80 28.08
N ASP A 5 -18.32 -25.56 27.19
CA ASP A 5 -16.98 -25.26 26.68
C ASP A 5 -17.02 -24.92 25.18
N PRO A 6 -16.32 -23.86 24.74
CA PRO A 6 -16.16 -23.60 23.32
C PRO A 6 -15.49 -24.81 22.63
N PRO A 7 -15.93 -25.19 21.42
CA PRO A 7 -15.35 -26.32 20.71
C PRO A 7 -13.85 -26.09 20.49
N ASP A 8 -13.06 -27.16 20.58
CA ASP A 8 -11.65 -27.09 20.23
C ASP A 8 -11.48 -26.65 18.77
N ALA A 9 -10.30 -26.09 18.46
CA ALA A 9 -10.03 -25.49 17.16
C ALA A 9 -10.24 -26.46 15.97
N ASP A 10 -9.98 -27.76 16.17
CA ASP A 10 -10.10 -28.75 15.10
C ASP A 10 -11.55 -29.19 14.89
N THR A 11 -12.33 -29.30 15.97
CA THR A 11 -13.78 -29.50 15.89
C THR A 11 -14.47 -28.32 15.21
N LEU A 12 -14.13 -27.09 15.59
CA LEU A 12 -14.69 -25.90 14.94
C LEU A 12 -14.34 -25.86 13.46
N ARG A 13 -13.08 -26.12 13.10
CA ARG A 13 -12.62 -26.19 11.71
C ARG A 13 -13.41 -27.20 10.88
N ARG A 14 -13.57 -28.43 11.38
CA ARG A 14 -14.37 -29.46 10.70
C ARG A 14 -15.82 -29.04 10.53
N GLY A 15 -16.43 -28.51 11.60
CA GLY A 15 -17.82 -28.06 11.58
C GLY A 15 -18.07 -26.97 10.55
N VAL A 16 -17.21 -25.95 10.51
CA VAL A 16 -17.30 -24.87 9.52
C VAL A 16 -17.12 -25.39 8.10
N SER A 17 -16.14 -26.27 7.85
CA SER A 17 -15.94 -26.85 6.51
C SER A 17 -17.15 -27.65 6.06
N LEU A 18 -17.67 -28.54 6.90
CA LEU A 18 -18.82 -29.40 6.56
C LEU A 18 -20.07 -28.57 6.27
N ALA A 19 -20.38 -27.58 7.13
CA ALA A 19 -21.51 -26.70 6.91
C ALA A 19 -21.36 -25.85 5.64
N ALA A 20 -20.14 -25.39 5.33
CA ALA A 20 -19.89 -24.61 4.12
C ALA A 20 -20.04 -25.46 2.85
N ASP A 21 -19.48 -26.66 2.84
CA ASP A 21 -19.55 -27.58 1.69
C ASP A 21 -21.00 -28.03 1.45
N ASP A 22 -21.73 -28.37 2.50
CA ASP A 22 -23.16 -28.72 2.43
C ASP A 22 -24.00 -27.56 1.86
N ALA A 23 -23.85 -26.37 2.43
CA ALA A 23 -24.62 -25.20 2.01
C ALA A 23 -24.35 -24.79 0.54
N LEU A 24 -23.07 -24.75 0.14
CA LEU A 24 -22.67 -24.31 -1.20
C LEU A 24 -22.87 -25.40 -2.27
N MET A 25 -22.47 -26.64 -1.98
CA MET A 25 -22.47 -27.72 -2.98
C MET A 25 -23.76 -28.54 -2.96
N ALA A 26 -24.25 -28.92 -1.79
CA ALA A 26 -25.43 -29.78 -1.68
C ALA A 26 -26.74 -28.98 -1.79
N HIS A 27 -26.77 -27.79 -1.21
CA HIS A 27 -27.94 -26.90 -1.20
C HIS A 27 -27.88 -25.77 -2.23
N GLY A 28 -26.81 -25.68 -3.02
CA GLY A 28 -26.72 -24.78 -4.17
C GLY A 28 -26.70 -23.29 -3.81
N LEU A 29 -26.29 -22.92 -2.59
CA LEU A 29 -26.07 -21.51 -2.27
C LEU A 29 -24.93 -20.96 -3.12
N ARG A 30 -25.14 -19.79 -3.73
CA ARG A 30 -24.09 -19.07 -4.48
C ARG A 30 -22.96 -18.56 -3.59
N ARG A 31 -23.27 -18.32 -2.31
CA ARG A 31 -22.41 -17.60 -1.37
C ARG A 31 -22.80 -17.92 0.06
N LEU A 32 -21.81 -18.06 0.92
CA LEU A 32 -21.94 -18.17 2.36
C LEU A 32 -21.08 -17.11 3.02
N GLU A 33 -21.65 -16.38 3.98
CA GLU A 33 -20.96 -15.33 4.73
C GLU A 33 -20.83 -15.70 6.21
N ILE A 34 -19.69 -15.35 6.80
CA ILE A 34 -19.43 -15.51 8.23
C ILE A 34 -18.96 -14.16 8.79
N ASN A 35 -19.60 -13.74 9.88
CA ASN A 35 -19.23 -12.56 10.66
C ASN A 35 -18.54 -13.04 11.94
N LEU A 36 -17.26 -12.70 12.13
CA LEU A 36 -16.49 -13.05 13.34
C LEU A 36 -16.00 -11.79 14.04
N ARG A 37 -15.94 -11.81 15.38
CA ARG A 37 -15.21 -10.78 16.12
C ARG A 37 -13.75 -10.73 15.64
N THR A 38 -13.18 -9.54 15.54
CA THR A 38 -11.80 -9.37 15.04
C THR A 38 -10.74 -10.00 15.96
N ASP A 39 -11.06 -10.17 17.25
CA ASP A 39 -10.22 -10.79 18.28
C ASP A 39 -10.36 -12.33 18.38
N ASP A 40 -11.33 -12.94 17.68
CA ASP A 40 -11.53 -14.39 17.67
C ASP A 40 -10.49 -15.11 16.79
N ARG A 41 -9.36 -15.45 17.41
CA ARG A 41 -8.26 -16.16 16.73
C ARG A 41 -8.62 -17.58 16.33
N ILE A 42 -9.48 -18.27 17.08
CA ILE A 42 -9.83 -19.68 16.83
C ILE A 42 -10.81 -19.74 15.66
N GLY A 43 -11.87 -18.93 15.69
CA GLY A 43 -12.83 -18.79 14.59
C GLY A 43 -12.15 -18.36 13.30
N ARG A 44 -11.23 -17.38 13.34
CA ARG A 44 -10.46 -16.94 12.16
C ARG A 44 -9.70 -18.10 11.50
N ARG A 45 -8.98 -18.89 12.29
CA ARG A 45 -8.25 -20.07 11.77
C ARG A 45 -9.20 -21.09 11.15
N ALA A 46 -10.36 -21.32 11.76
CA ALA A 46 -11.37 -22.24 11.23
C ALA A 46 -11.93 -21.78 9.88
N VAL A 47 -12.30 -20.49 9.74
CA VAL A 47 -12.83 -19.96 8.47
C VAL A 47 -11.78 -19.90 7.37
N HIS A 48 -10.52 -19.56 7.70
CA HIS A 48 -9.42 -19.57 6.73
C HIS A 48 -9.18 -20.99 6.20
N ALA A 49 -9.14 -21.98 7.09
CA ALA A 49 -8.98 -23.39 6.72
C ALA A 49 -10.17 -23.95 5.91
N ALA A 50 -11.36 -23.34 6.05
CA ALA A 50 -12.56 -23.71 5.30
C ALA A 50 -12.70 -22.95 3.96
N GLY A 51 -11.69 -22.16 3.56
CA GLY A 51 -11.66 -21.49 2.26
C GLY A 51 -12.33 -20.13 2.20
N PHE A 52 -12.69 -19.54 3.34
CA PHE A 52 -13.31 -18.22 3.34
C PHE A 52 -12.27 -17.10 3.21
N ARG A 53 -12.56 -16.15 2.33
CA ARG A 53 -11.74 -14.94 2.11
C ARG A 53 -12.28 -13.77 2.94
N LEU A 54 -11.37 -12.93 3.44
CA LEU A 54 -11.74 -11.71 4.14
C LEU A 54 -12.18 -10.65 3.12
N GLU A 55 -13.34 -10.04 3.33
CA GLU A 55 -13.85 -8.98 2.44
C GLU A 55 -13.92 -7.61 3.12
N GLY A 56 -13.80 -7.55 4.45
CA GLY A 56 -13.70 -6.29 5.16
C GLY A 56 -13.98 -6.37 6.65
N ILE A 57 -13.91 -5.22 7.31
CA ILE A 57 -14.24 -5.04 8.73
C ILE A 57 -15.46 -4.13 8.84
N LYS A 58 -16.50 -4.62 9.50
CA LYS A 58 -17.65 -3.82 9.92
C LYS A 58 -17.33 -3.24 11.30
N ARG A 59 -17.04 -1.94 11.35
CA ARG A 59 -16.69 -1.24 12.58
C ARG A 59 -17.91 -1.08 13.48
N ARG A 60 -17.79 -1.41 14.77
CA ARG A 60 -18.84 -1.29 15.80
C ARG A 60 -20.18 -1.88 15.35
N TYR A 61 -20.14 -3.06 14.73
CA TYR A 61 -21.28 -3.63 14.01
C TYR A 61 -22.31 -4.28 14.92
N VAL A 62 -21.85 -4.98 15.96
CA VAL A 62 -22.71 -5.74 16.88
C VAL A 62 -22.37 -5.38 18.32
N ARG A 63 -23.37 -5.48 19.20
CA ARG A 63 -23.19 -5.31 20.63
C ARG A 63 -23.18 -6.67 21.33
N ILE A 64 -22.07 -7.01 21.98
CA ILE A 64 -21.88 -8.27 22.71
C ILE A 64 -21.48 -7.89 24.14
N ASP A 65 -22.20 -8.40 25.14
CA ASP A 65 -21.97 -8.10 26.56
C ASP A 65 -21.91 -6.58 26.88
N GLY A 66 -22.67 -5.79 26.14
CA GLY A 66 -22.73 -4.33 26.29
C GLY A 66 -21.68 -3.55 25.50
N GLU A 67 -20.68 -4.20 24.94
CA GLU A 67 -19.60 -3.57 24.17
C GLU A 67 -19.90 -3.57 22.66
N GLU A 68 -19.63 -2.46 21.98
CA GLU A 68 -19.66 -2.40 20.52
C GLU A 68 -18.37 -3.00 19.97
N VAL A 69 -18.51 -4.07 19.18
CA VAL A 69 -17.36 -4.81 18.66
C VAL A 69 -17.26 -4.72 17.14
N ASP A 70 -16.01 -4.69 16.65
CA ASP A 70 -15.69 -4.81 15.24
C ASP A 70 -15.82 -6.26 14.79
N VAL A 71 -16.33 -6.45 13.58
CA VAL A 71 -16.58 -7.77 13.00
C VAL A 71 -15.90 -7.89 11.65
N ALA A 72 -15.08 -8.93 11.48
CA ALA A 72 -14.53 -9.33 10.21
C ALA A 72 -15.59 -10.09 9.40
N LEU A 73 -15.86 -9.60 8.18
CA LEU A 73 -16.73 -10.25 7.21
C LEU A 73 -15.90 -11.17 6.33
N TYR A 74 -16.22 -12.45 6.39
CA TYR A 74 -15.66 -13.48 5.55
C TYR A 74 -16.71 -14.02 4.60
N ALA A 75 -16.29 -14.40 3.40
CA ALA A 75 -17.18 -15.07 2.46
C ALA A 75 -16.49 -16.17 1.69
N ARG A 76 -17.29 -17.15 1.28
CA ARG A 76 -16.92 -18.20 0.34
C ARG A 76 -18.00 -18.30 -0.72
N LEU A 77 -17.60 -18.26 -1.98
CA LEU A 77 -18.47 -18.43 -3.14
C LEU A 77 -18.52 -19.90 -3.56
N ALA A 78 -19.60 -20.29 -4.24
CA ALA A 78 -19.72 -21.65 -4.79
C ALA A 78 -18.65 -21.96 -5.86
N GLU A 79 -18.16 -20.92 -6.55
CA GLU A 79 -17.14 -21.02 -7.60
C GLU A 79 -15.70 -20.93 -7.08
N ASP A 80 -15.50 -20.66 -5.78
CA ASP A 80 -14.16 -20.54 -5.23
C ASP A 80 -13.42 -21.87 -5.26
N ILE A 81 -12.19 -21.84 -5.77
CA ILE A 81 -11.23 -22.92 -5.57
C ILE A 81 -10.83 -22.89 -4.09
N VAL A 82 -11.16 -23.96 -3.35
CA VAL A 82 -10.96 -24.04 -1.89
C VAL A 82 -9.84 -24.99 -1.53
N TYR A 83 -9.72 -26.10 -2.25
CA TYR A 83 -8.72 -27.12 -1.99
C TYR A 83 -7.49 -26.95 -2.89
N GLY A 84 -6.35 -27.45 -2.42
CA GLY A 84 -5.08 -27.35 -3.11
C GLY A 84 -4.41 -25.98 -2.94
N GLU A 85 -3.25 -25.82 -3.58
CA GLU A 85 -2.36 -24.66 -3.40
C GLU A 85 -3.06 -23.33 -3.70
N ARG A 86 -3.80 -23.26 -4.83
CA ARG A 86 -4.52 -22.04 -5.22
C ARG A 86 -5.63 -21.65 -4.24
N GLY A 87 -6.28 -22.62 -3.60
CA GLY A 87 -7.30 -22.31 -2.60
C GLY A 87 -6.70 -21.68 -1.36
N PHE A 88 -5.58 -22.24 -0.88
CA PHE A 88 -4.86 -21.68 0.25
C PHE A 88 -4.30 -20.27 -0.05
N THR A 89 -3.65 -20.07 -1.20
CA THR A 89 -3.05 -18.77 -1.53
C THR A 89 -4.09 -17.67 -1.70
N SER A 90 -5.27 -17.97 -2.25
CA SER A 90 -6.36 -16.99 -2.39
C SER A 90 -6.93 -16.53 -1.04
N VAL A 91 -6.98 -17.44 -0.04
CA VAL A 91 -7.34 -17.07 1.33
C VAL A 91 -6.25 -16.20 1.94
N MET A 92 -4.98 -16.59 1.80
CA MET A 92 -3.84 -15.84 2.33
C MET A 92 -3.75 -14.43 1.74
N ASP A 93 -3.95 -14.26 0.44
CA ASP A 93 -3.98 -12.97 -0.23
C ASP A 93 -5.01 -12.01 0.39
N SER A 94 -6.19 -12.52 0.78
CA SER A 94 -7.23 -11.71 1.40
C SER A 94 -6.95 -11.29 2.86
N VAL A 95 -6.07 -12.00 3.58
CA VAL A 95 -5.86 -11.80 5.04
C VAL A 95 -4.49 -11.27 5.40
N LEU A 96 -3.50 -11.42 4.51
CA LEU A 96 -2.16 -10.94 4.75
C LEU A 96 -2.13 -9.40 4.62
N PRO A 97 -1.30 -8.70 5.42
CA PRO A 97 -1.23 -7.26 5.36
C PRO A 97 -0.75 -6.76 3.99
N THR A 98 -1.52 -5.89 3.36
CA THR A 98 -1.07 -5.10 2.21
C THR A 98 -0.47 -3.79 2.70
N LYS A 99 0.63 -3.35 2.08
CA LYS A 99 1.20 -2.02 2.30
C LYS A 99 0.81 -1.10 1.16
N ARG A 100 0.55 0.17 1.47
CA ARG A 100 0.46 1.19 0.42
C ARG A 100 1.85 1.32 -0.22
N LEU A 101 1.89 1.41 -1.54
CA LEU A 101 3.11 1.71 -2.27
C LEU A 101 3.04 3.16 -2.75
N ILE A 102 4.13 3.89 -2.54
CA ILE A 102 4.35 5.26 -2.99
C ILE A 102 5.59 5.24 -3.87
N ALA A 103 5.61 5.99 -4.95
CA ALA A 103 6.75 6.07 -5.82
C ALA A 103 6.96 7.50 -6.34
N HIS A 104 8.19 7.98 -6.22
CA HIS A 104 8.62 9.30 -6.66
C HIS A 104 9.79 9.23 -7.64
N ALA A 105 9.89 10.23 -8.50
CA ALA A 105 11.00 10.44 -9.42
C ALA A 105 11.91 11.57 -8.92
N LEU A 106 13.20 11.29 -8.73
CA LEU A 106 14.21 12.31 -8.52
C LEU A 106 14.73 12.78 -9.89
N LEU A 107 14.28 13.96 -10.31
CA LEU A 107 14.63 14.59 -11.57
C LEU A 107 15.61 15.73 -11.35
N ARG A 108 16.61 15.84 -12.23
CA ARG A 108 17.63 16.90 -12.21
C ARG A 108 17.59 17.75 -13.46
N ASP A 109 18.01 19.00 -13.38
CA ASP A 109 18.37 19.79 -14.55
C ASP A 109 19.87 19.67 -14.87
N GLU A 110 20.32 20.29 -15.97
CA GLU A 110 21.74 20.26 -16.39
C GLU A 110 22.69 20.92 -15.37
N SER A 111 22.15 21.72 -14.44
CA SER A 111 22.91 22.34 -13.35
C SER A 111 22.95 21.47 -12.09
N GLY A 112 22.33 20.28 -12.12
CA GLY A 112 22.26 19.34 -11.00
C GLY A 112 21.22 19.70 -9.93
N ARG A 113 20.36 20.70 -10.16
CA ARG A 113 19.27 21.07 -9.24
C ARG A 113 18.14 20.05 -9.36
N LEU A 114 17.47 19.78 -8.25
CA LEU A 114 16.35 18.85 -8.19
C LEU A 114 15.03 19.56 -8.50
N LEU A 115 14.11 18.81 -9.12
CA LEU A 115 12.72 19.25 -9.32
C LEU A 115 11.88 18.96 -8.09
N TYR A 116 11.20 20.00 -7.60
CA TYR A 116 10.18 19.92 -6.57
C TYR A 116 8.87 20.52 -7.06
N LEU A 117 7.76 20.01 -6.56
CA LEU A 117 6.41 20.49 -6.85
C LEU A 117 5.75 21.02 -5.58
N SER A 118 4.98 22.10 -5.74
CA SER A 118 4.03 22.56 -4.73
C SER A 118 2.60 22.24 -5.19
N THR A 119 1.72 21.96 -4.22
CA THR A 119 0.33 21.58 -4.50
C THR A 119 -0.64 22.56 -3.84
N ASN A 120 -1.91 22.53 -4.24
CA ASN A 120 -2.93 23.42 -3.69
C ASN A 120 -3.50 23.02 -2.31
N TYR A 121 -3.15 21.84 -1.77
CA TYR A 121 -3.73 21.29 -0.53
C TYR A 121 -2.73 21.12 0.62
N LYS A 122 -1.42 21.21 0.36
CA LYS A 122 -0.36 21.17 1.39
C LYS A 122 0.67 22.26 1.11
N ASN A 123 1.32 22.72 2.18
CA ASN A 123 2.37 23.74 2.09
C ASN A 123 3.75 23.14 1.79
N ASP A 124 3.93 21.85 2.06
CA ASP A 124 5.20 21.17 1.85
C ASP A 124 5.41 20.86 0.36
N TRP A 125 6.66 21.00 -0.08
CA TRP A 125 7.09 20.57 -1.41
C TRP A 125 7.28 19.06 -1.45
N GLU A 126 7.14 18.48 -2.63
CA GLU A 126 7.36 17.05 -2.86
C GLU A 126 8.09 16.80 -4.18
N LEU A 127 8.64 15.60 -4.33
CA LEU A 127 9.09 15.11 -5.63
C LEU A 127 7.87 14.79 -6.51
N PRO A 128 7.98 14.84 -7.84
CA PRO A 128 6.95 14.28 -8.73
C PRO A 128 6.73 12.80 -8.44
N GLY A 129 5.47 12.38 -8.37
CA GLY A 129 5.12 11.02 -7.97
C GLY A 129 3.90 10.93 -7.07
N GLY A 130 3.61 9.71 -6.59
CA GLY A 130 2.37 9.47 -5.90
C GLY A 130 2.15 8.02 -5.48
N VAL A 131 0.90 7.73 -5.13
CA VAL A 131 0.47 6.40 -4.68
C VAL A 131 0.27 5.49 -5.89
N ALA A 132 0.84 4.28 -5.85
CA ALA A 132 0.57 3.30 -6.89
C ALA A 132 -0.89 2.83 -6.88
N GLU A 133 -1.48 2.74 -8.07
CA GLU A 133 -2.81 2.17 -8.24
C GLU A 133 -2.84 0.66 -7.96
N ARG A 134 -4.05 0.10 -7.84
CA ARG A 134 -4.22 -1.33 -7.60
C ARG A 134 -3.64 -2.14 -8.76
N GLY A 135 -2.64 -2.97 -8.46
CA GLY A 135 -1.98 -3.84 -9.46
C GLY A 135 -0.91 -3.12 -10.28
N GLU A 136 -0.66 -1.84 -10.01
CA GLU A 136 0.38 -1.05 -10.64
C GLU A 136 1.75 -1.32 -9.98
N SER A 137 2.81 -1.37 -10.79
CA SER A 137 4.17 -1.45 -10.24
C SER A 137 4.65 -0.08 -9.74
N PRO A 138 5.52 0.01 -8.71
CA PRO A 138 6.02 1.31 -8.24
C PRO A 138 6.65 2.17 -9.34
N ARG A 139 7.38 1.55 -10.27
CA ARG A 139 7.99 2.27 -11.38
C ARG A 139 6.93 2.84 -12.32
N THR A 140 5.94 2.04 -12.68
CA THR A 140 4.82 2.46 -13.54
C THR A 140 4.05 3.61 -12.89
N ALA A 141 3.81 3.53 -11.57
CA ALA A 141 3.18 4.60 -10.84
C ALA A 141 3.96 5.91 -10.95
N ALA A 142 5.26 5.92 -10.64
CA ALA A 142 6.05 7.14 -10.74
C ALA A 142 6.16 7.67 -12.19
N GLU A 143 6.26 6.80 -13.19
CA GLU A 143 6.26 7.20 -14.61
C GLU A 143 4.91 7.81 -15.03
N ARG A 144 3.78 7.25 -14.58
CA ARG A 144 2.42 7.78 -14.80
C ARG A 144 2.26 9.15 -14.13
N GLU A 145 2.61 9.27 -12.86
CA GLU A 145 2.51 10.52 -12.10
C GLU A 145 3.36 11.62 -12.74
N VAL A 146 4.59 11.33 -13.16
CA VAL A 146 5.43 12.28 -13.91
C VAL A 146 4.74 12.75 -15.19
N ALA A 147 4.11 11.85 -15.94
CA ALA A 147 3.38 12.20 -17.16
C ALA A 147 2.13 13.04 -16.86
N GLU A 148 1.39 12.72 -15.79
CA GLU A 148 0.18 13.43 -15.38
C GLU A 148 0.49 14.82 -14.82
N GLU A 149 1.46 14.93 -13.90
CA GLU A 149 1.81 16.15 -13.19
C GLU A 149 2.62 17.12 -14.05
N LEU A 150 3.53 16.63 -14.90
CA LEU A 150 4.48 17.44 -15.66
C LEU A 150 4.22 17.47 -17.17
N GLY A 151 3.35 16.59 -17.70
CA GLY A 151 3.06 16.51 -19.13
C GLY A 151 4.22 15.96 -19.98
N ILE A 152 5.19 15.29 -19.37
CA ILE A 152 6.36 14.71 -20.04
C ILE A 152 6.54 13.23 -19.67
N GLU A 153 7.05 12.42 -20.59
CA GLU A 153 7.40 11.04 -20.31
C GLU A 153 8.88 10.95 -19.94
N VAL A 154 9.18 10.39 -18.77
CA VAL A 154 10.56 10.15 -18.31
C VAL A 154 10.70 8.68 -17.93
N PRO A 155 11.48 7.88 -18.68
CA PRO A 155 11.74 6.50 -18.29
C PRO A 155 12.62 6.49 -17.05
N LEU A 156 12.10 5.91 -15.97
CA LEU A 156 12.82 5.87 -14.70
C LEU A 156 13.82 4.72 -14.69
N SER A 157 14.99 4.93 -14.11
CA SER A 157 16.07 3.94 -14.16
C SER A 157 16.07 3.04 -12.93
N ARG A 158 17.06 3.21 -12.05
CA ARG A 158 17.23 2.42 -10.83
C ARG A 158 16.53 3.08 -9.64
N VAL A 159 16.28 2.27 -8.63
CA VAL A 159 15.82 2.74 -7.32
C VAL A 159 17.02 3.33 -6.57
N LEU A 160 16.85 4.55 -6.06
CA LEU A 160 17.79 5.24 -5.18
C LEU A 160 17.52 4.87 -3.72
N VAL A 161 16.25 4.87 -3.32
CA VAL A 161 15.82 4.63 -1.93
C VAL A 161 14.59 3.72 -1.90
N VAL A 162 14.57 2.82 -0.92
CA VAL A 162 13.37 2.09 -0.48
C VAL A 162 13.14 2.44 0.98
N ASP A 163 12.06 3.15 1.29
CA ASP A 163 11.76 3.63 2.65
C ASP A 163 10.49 2.96 3.20
N TRP A 164 10.55 2.42 4.42
CA TRP A 164 9.33 2.09 5.15
C TRP A 164 8.84 3.33 5.91
N LEU A 165 7.59 3.70 5.68
CA LEU A 165 6.95 4.85 6.33
C LEU A 165 6.01 4.37 7.44
N PRO A 166 6.19 4.84 8.69
CA PRO A 166 5.29 4.51 9.77
C PRO A 166 3.90 5.14 9.56
N PRO A 167 2.86 4.67 10.29
CA PRO A 167 1.54 5.29 10.26
C PRO A 167 1.59 6.79 10.53
N TYR A 168 0.89 7.59 9.72
CA TYR A 168 0.92 9.05 9.78
C TYR A 168 -0.45 9.66 9.48
N GLN A 169 -0.90 10.62 10.29
CA GLN A 169 -2.18 11.34 10.10
C GLN A 169 -3.40 10.44 9.79
N GLY A 170 -3.49 9.27 10.43
CA GLY A 170 -4.60 8.33 10.22
C GLY A 170 -4.40 7.35 9.05
N TRP A 171 -3.35 7.54 8.25
CA TRP A 171 -2.92 6.55 7.28
C TRP A 171 -2.18 5.39 7.97
N SER A 172 -2.39 4.17 7.45
CA SER A 172 -1.52 3.03 7.74
C SER A 172 -0.11 3.24 7.19
N ASP A 173 0.79 2.32 7.52
CA ASP A 173 2.14 2.31 6.98
C ASP A 173 2.19 2.10 5.45
N ALA A 174 3.33 2.49 4.87
CA ALA A 174 3.58 2.44 3.44
C ALA A 174 5.04 2.08 3.14
N ILE A 175 5.31 1.72 1.88
CA ILE A 175 6.66 1.62 1.32
C ILE A 175 6.79 2.68 0.24
N GLU A 176 7.85 3.49 0.30
CA GLU A 176 8.16 4.50 -0.70
C GLU A 176 9.39 4.10 -1.53
N PHE A 177 9.28 4.24 -2.84
CA PHE A 177 10.38 4.09 -3.77
C PHE A 177 10.76 5.45 -4.34
N ILE A 178 12.04 5.82 -4.29
CA ILE A 178 12.56 6.97 -5.04
C ILE A 178 13.40 6.43 -6.19
N PHE A 179 12.99 6.74 -7.42
CA PHE A 179 13.71 6.35 -8.63
C PHE A 179 14.61 7.48 -9.13
N ASP A 180 15.73 7.10 -9.75
CA ASP A 180 16.55 8.05 -10.51
C ASP A 180 15.90 8.32 -11.87
N GLY A 181 15.33 9.51 -12.02
CA GLY A 181 14.77 10.02 -13.27
C GLY A 181 15.80 10.72 -14.16
N GLY A 182 17.06 10.77 -13.74
CA GLY A 182 18.16 11.31 -14.53
C GLY A 182 18.16 12.84 -14.60
N VAL A 183 18.81 13.34 -15.66
CA VAL A 183 18.92 14.77 -15.97
C VAL A 183 18.03 15.07 -17.16
N LEU A 184 17.06 15.97 -16.97
CA LEU A 184 16.20 16.46 -18.02
C LEU A 184 16.97 17.39 -18.95
N THR A 185 16.79 17.18 -20.24
CA THR A 185 17.30 18.10 -21.26
C THR A 185 16.56 19.45 -21.20
N PRO A 186 17.18 20.54 -21.69
CA PRO A 186 16.50 21.84 -21.76
C PRO A 186 15.16 21.79 -22.51
N ALA A 187 15.09 20.99 -23.57
CA ALA A 187 13.86 20.79 -24.34
C ALA A 187 12.77 20.08 -23.52
N GLN A 188 13.13 19.10 -22.67
CA GLN A 188 12.18 18.47 -21.75
C GLN A 188 11.67 19.48 -20.71
N VAL A 189 12.56 20.27 -20.11
CA VAL A 189 12.19 21.30 -19.13
C VAL A 189 11.24 22.34 -19.75
N GLU A 190 11.51 22.81 -20.96
CA GLU A 190 10.63 23.75 -21.70
C GLU A 190 9.26 23.14 -22.07
N SER A 191 9.20 21.82 -22.21
CA SER A 191 7.97 21.09 -22.54
C SER A 191 7.06 20.81 -21.33
N ILE A 192 7.54 21.02 -20.09
CA ILE A 192 6.75 20.79 -18.87
C ILE A 192 5.46 21.60 -18.91
N ARG A 193 4.33 20.92 -18.68
CA ARG A 193 3.00 21.52 -18.54
C ARG A 193 2.38 20.96 -17.26
N LEU A 194 2.29 21.82 -16.24
CA LEU A 194 1.77 21.43 -14.94
C LEU A 194 0.30 21.07 -15.01
N GLN A 195 -0.07 20.02 -14.27
CA GLN A 195 -1.45 19.66 -14.02
C GLN A 195 -2.09 20.65 -13.04
N GLN A 196 -2.63 21.75 -13.56
CA GLN A 196 -3.11 22.89 -12.76
C GLN A 196 -4.27 22.57 -11.78
N SER A 197 -4.89 21.39 -11.87
CA SER A 197 -5.87 20.92 -10.89
C SER A 197 -5.25 20.61 -9.52
N GLU A 198 -3.96 20.27 -9.50
CA GLU A 198 -3.26 19.78 -8.32
C GLU A 198 -1.98 20.57 -8.06
N ILE A 199 -1.16 20.76 -9.09
CA ILE A 199 0.17 21.38 -8.99
C ILE A 199 0.08 22.88 -9.21
N THR A 200 0.55 23.65 -8.22
CA THR A 200 0.52 25.11 -8.24
C THR A 200 1.77 25.73 -8.80
N ASP A 201 2.94 25.14 -8.54
CA ASP A 201 4.23 25.65 -8.99
C ASP A 201 5.29 24.54 -9.01
N LEU A 202 6.40 24.82 -9.70
CA LEU A 202 7.58 23.96 -9.73
C LEU A 202 8.83 24.73 -9.28
N HIS A 203 9.76 24.03 -8.65
CA HIS A 203 10.97 24.64 -8.09
C HIS A 203 12.20 23.80 -8.45
N TRP A 204 13.22 24.46 -9.00
CA TRP A 204 14.52 23.86 -9.30
C TRP A 204 15.56 24.35 -8.31
N THR A 205 15.91 23.51 -7.34
CA THR A 205 16.92 23.86 -6.31
C THR A 205 17.60 22.61 -5.73
N ASP A 206 18.61 22.80 -4.88
CA ASP A 206 19.22 21.73 -4.10
C ASP A 206 18.40 21.37 -2.84
N VAL A 207 18.78 20.27 -2.19
CA VAL A 207 18.09 19.74 -1.01
C VAL A 207 18.19 20.69 0.19
N GLU A 208 19.27 21.48 0.30
CA GLU A 208 19.48 22.34 1.46
C GLU A 208 18.60 23.59 1.39
N GLU A 209 18.45 24.21 0.22
CA GLU A 209 17.50 25.29 0.02
C GLU A 209 16.04 24.79 0.12
N ALA A 210 15.74 23.62 -0.46
CA ALA A 210 14.41 23.02 -0.36
C ALA A 210 14.04 22.61 1.07
N SER A 211 15.00 22.33 1.95
CA SER A 211 14.75 21.81 3.31
C SER A 211 13.82 22.70 4.15
N GLY A 212 13.75 24.01 3.88
CA GLY A 212 12.80 24.92 4.54
C GLY A 212 11.33 24.70 4.15
N HIS A 213 11.07 23.97 3.06
CA HIS A 213 9.75 23.65 2.51
C HIS A 213 9.42 22.15 2.62
N LEU A 214 10.25 21.36 3.30
CA LEU A 214 10.09 19.91 3.42
C LEU A 214 9.89 19.53 4.89
N GLN A 215 9.17 18.42 5.11
CA GLN A 215 9.22 17.76 6.40
C GLN A 215 10.65 17.26 6.69
N PRO A 216 11.15 17.34 7.94
CA PRO A 216 12.53 16.97 8.24
C PRO A 216 12.93 15.56 7.78
N ALA A 217 12.03 14.58 7.93
CA ALA A 217 12.27 13.20 7.49
C ALA A 217 12.39 13.08 5.95
N ILE A 218 11.63 13.90 5.20
CA ILE A 218 11.71 13.95 3.74
C ILE A 218 13.05 14.55 3.33
N ALA A 219 13.47 15.66 3.94
CA ALA A 219 14.77 16.28 3.66
C ALA A 219 15.93 15.29 3.87
N GLU A 220 15.94 14.55 4.99
CA GLU A 220 16.98 13.52 5.22
C GLU A 220 16.95 12.40 4.18
N ARG A 221 15.75 11.91 3.84
CA ARG A 221 15.60 10.91 2.79
C ARG A 221 16.13 11.39 1.44
N LEU A 222 15.88 12.66 1.09
CA LEU A 222 16.36 13.23 -0.17
C LEU A 222 17.88 13.40 -0.18
N ARG A 223 18.51 13.75 0.95
CA ARG A 223 19.99 13.74 1.05
C ARG A 223 20.55 12.35 0.77
N ILE A 224 19.91 11.32 1.31
CA ILE A 224 20.29 9.91 1.06
C ILE A 224 20.09 9.56 -0.41
N ALA A 225 18.95 9.93 -1.01
CA ALA A 225 18.67 9.68 -2.42
C ALA A 225 19.70 10.35 -3.34
N VAL A 226 20.06 11.61 -3.06
CA VAL A 226 21.10 12.34 -3.80
C VAL A 226 22.46 11.67 -3.66
N ALA A 227 22.87 11.29 -2.45
CA ALA A 227 24.13 10.57 -2.24
C ALA A 227 24.14 9.21 -2.96
N ALA A 228 22.98 8.58 -3.11
CA ALA A 228 22.83 7.30 -3.79
C ALA A 228 22.93 7.41 -5.32
N ILE A 229 22.90 8.61 -5.93
CA ILE A 229 22.96 8.85 -7.39
C ILE A 229 24.23 8.27 -8.04
N ASP A 230 25.35 8.29 -7.34
CA ASP A 230 26.63 7.76 -7.84
C ASP A 230 26.89 6.31 -7.37
N GLY A 231 25.96 5.75 -6.57
CA GLY A 231 26.03 4.38 -6.06
C GLY A 231 25.44 3.33 -6.99
N SER A 232 25.72 2.06 -6.71
CA SER A 232 25.19 0.90 -7.44
C SER A 232 23.87 0.36 -6.87
N ASP A 233 23.71 0.44 -5.54
CA ASP A 233 22.64 -0.25 -4.83
C ASP A 233 21.61 0.74 -4.25
N PRO A 234 20.32 0.37 -4.19
CA PRO A 234 19.32 1.17 -3.49
C PRO A 234 19.63 1.22 -1.99
N VAL A 235 19.42 2.38 -1.37
CA VAL A 235 19.61 2.55 0.08
C VAL A 235 18.29 2.24 0.80
N PRO A 236 18.23 1.19 1.66
CA PRO A 236 17.07 0.95 2.48
C PRO A 236 17.02 1.93 3.66
N THR A 237 15.84 2.46 3.94
CA THR A 237 15.61 3.38 5.06
C THR A 237 14.32 3.04 5.83
N GLU A 238 14.24 3.52 7.07
CA GLU A 238 13.01 3.54 7.86
C GLU A 238 12.74 4.97 8.34
N ALA A 239 11.57 5.51 7.96
CA ALA A 239 11.15 6.87 8.27
C ALA A 239 12.21 7.93 7.89
N GLY A 240 12.81 7.78 6.70
CA GLY A 240 13.84 8.67 6.18
C GLY A 240 15.22 8.55 6.86
N ARG A 241 15.47 7.46 7.61
CA ARG A 241 16.76 7.19 8.24
C ARG A 241 17.40 5.91 7.70
N PRO A 242 18.71 5.87 7.44
CA PRO A 242 19.39 4.63 7.04
C PRO A 242 19.20 3.54 8.09
N LEU A 243 19.14 2.28 7.64
CA LEU A 243 19.25 1.13 8.53
C LEU A 243 20.64 1.16 9.20
N ALA A 244 20.66 1.04 10.53
CA ALA A 244 21.88 1.03 11.34
C ALA A 244 22.68 -0.28 11.21
#